data_AF-A0A7U9R1Q2-F1
#
_entry.id   AF-A0A7U9R1Q2-F1
#
_cell.length_a   1.000
_cell.length_b   1.000
_cell.length_c   1.000
_cell.angle_alpha   90.00
_cell.angle_beta   90.00
_cell.angle_gamma   90.00
#
_symmetry.space_group_name_H-M   'P 1'
#
loop_
_entity.id
_entity.type
_entity.pdbx_description
1 polymer ?
#
loop_
_entity_poly.entity_id
_entity_poly.type
_entity_poly.pdbx_seq_one_letter_code
_entity_poly.pdbx_strand_id
1 'polypeptide(L)'
;MKDFFPEIKLRRLEEIQKFHKEIDSVLKQEIMEEIQHIQSFIELLQQNKEQVEKKIKEISEIPNLSRTILFKFAEIQKEIEELESQNNYYDNRAILHKEKQYADARKDIMRSQQLAQLQNMLNIEMAKLNNEIYNGEKIPPTISFNKNQYIFETIDDTGTGTCYRGVILFDLSIMKLTCLPFLVHDSVLLKQIEDVAIEKILELYNASEKQVFIALDKVWSYSERSQAILKNNRVLQLGTNGDELFGRSWSKK
;
A
#
# COMPACT_ATOMS: atom_id res chain seq x y z
N MET A 1 8.61 20.41 -107.11
CA MET A 1 7.48 19.71 -106.48
C MET A 1 6.18 19.82 -107.27
N LYS A 2 5.89 20.93 -107.96
CA LYS A 2 4.76 20.99 -108.92
C LYS A 2 4.90 20.05 -110.13
N ASP A 3 6.11 19.58 -110.43
CA ASP A 3 6.34 18.64 -111.54
C ASP A 3 6.04 17.17 -111.18
N PHE A 4 5.81 16.83 -109.90
CA PHE A 4 5.74 15.43 -109.47
C PHE A 4 4.36 14.96 -108.94
N PHE A 5 3.43 15.85 -108.54
CA PHE A 5 2.11 15.44 -108.00
C PHE A 5 0.99 16.46 -108.34
N PRO A 6 0.16 16.23 -109.37
CA PRO A 6 -0.78 17.23 -109.92
C PRO A 6 -2.04 17.51 -109.06
N GLU A 7 -2.44 16.60 -108.16
CA GLU A 7 -3.65 16.74 -107.33
C GLU A 7 -3.39 17.18 -105.88
N ILE A 8 -2.13 17.49 -105.53
CA ILE A 8 -1.84 17.98 -104.18
C ILE A 8 -2.36 19.41 -104.06
N LYS A 9 -3.27 19.65 -103.10
CA LYS A 9 -3.67 21.00 -102.65
C LYS A 9 -2.45 21.68 -101.99
N LEU A 10 -1.54 22.18 -102.84
CA LEU A 10 -0.23 22.73 -102.49
C LEU A 10 -0.30 23.71 -101.32
N ARG A 11 -1.34 24.54 -101.32
CA ARG A 11 -1.58 25.57 -100.31
C ARG A 11 -1.77 24.99 -98.89
N ARG A 12 -2.50 23.87 -98.76
CA ARG A 12 -2.74 23.20 -97.48
C ARG A 12 -1.49 22.43 -97.00
N LEU A 13 -0.70 21.90 -97.94
CA LEU A 13 0.57 21.24 -97.62
C LEU A 13 1.64 22.27 -97.20
N GLU A 14 1.68 23.43 -97.85
CA GLU A 14 2.53 24.58 -97.47
C GLU A 14 2.14 25.14 -96.10
N GLU A 15 0.84 25.25 -95.80
CA GLU A 15 0.35 25.67 -94.47
C GLU A 15 0.74 24.65 -93.38
N ILE A 16 0.55 23.34 -93.62
CA ILE A 16 0.98 22.28 -92.69
C ILE A 16 2.51 22.31 -92.50
N GLN A 17 3.27 22.47 -93.59
CA GLN A 17 4.73 22.53 -93.52
C GLN A 17 5.23 23.80 -92.83
N LYS A 18 4.54 24.93 -93.01
CA LYS A 18 4.82 26.19 -92.30
C LYS A 18 4.48 26.06 -90.82
N PHE A 19 3.35 25.45 -90.49
CA PHE A 19 2.95 25.15 -89.11
C PHE A 19 3.95 24.21 -88.42
N HIS A 20 4.42 23.15 -89.09
CA HIS A 20 5.46 22.28 -88.54
C HIS A 20 6.79 22.99 -88.37
N LYS A 21 7.18 23.89 -89.30
CA LYS A 21 8.39 24.71 -89.14
C LYS A 21 8.26 25.71 -87.98
N GLU A 22 7.09 26.30 -87.78
CA GLU A 22 6.81 27.19 -86.66
C GLU A 22 6.80 26.43 -85.33
N ILE A 23 6.17 25.26 -85.25
CA ILE A 23 6.23 24.38 -84.06
C ILE A 23 7.65 23.93 -83.78
N ASP A 24 8.39 23.44 -84.77
CA ASP A 24 9.79 23.03 -84.57
C ASP A 24 10.66 24.20 -84.10
N SER A 25 10.40 25.40 -84.61
CA SER A 25 11.09 26.63 -84.19
C SER A 25 10.78 26.97 -82.74
N VAL A 26 9.51 27.01 -82.37
CA VAL A 26 9.06 27.34 -81.00
C VAL A 26 9.56 26.28 -80.01
N LEU A 27 9.41 25.00 -80.34
CA LEU A 27 9.86 23.90 -79.48
C LEU A 27 11.39 23.91 -79.31
N LYS A 28 12.15 24.20 -80.38
CA LYS A 28 13.62 24.37 -80.26
C LYS A 28 13.99 25.54 -79.37
N GLN A 29 13.26 26.65 -79.47
CA GLN A 29 13.49 27.82 -78.63
C GLN A 29 13.17 27.51 -77.16
N GLU A 30 12.02 26.91 -76.86
CA GLU A 30 11.66 26.49 -75.50
C GLU A 30 12.67 25.49 -74.91
N ILE A 31 13.11 24.51 -75.70
CA ILE A 31 14.16 23.56 -75.26
C ILE A 31 15.48 24.29 -74.97
N MET A 32 15.87 25.27 -75.79
CA MET A 32 17.10 26.04 -75.56
C MET A 32 17.00 26.93 -74.33
N GLU A 33 15.87 27.61 -74.13
CA GLU A 33 15.60 28.43 -72.95
C GLU A 33 15.65 27.58 -71.68
N GLU A 34 15.08 26.37 -71.72
CA GLU A 34 15.05 25.47 -70.57
C GLU A 34 16.41 24.84 -70.28
N ILE A 35 17.20 24.51 -71.31
CA ILE A 35 18.60 24.10 -71.14
C ILE A 35 19.40 25.22 -70.46
N GLN A 36 19.22 26.46 -70.89
CA GLN A 36 19.94 27.60 -70.34
C GLN A 36 19.53 27.89 -68.89
N HIS A 37 18.24 27.76 -68.57
CA HIS A 37 17.72 27.87 -67.20
C HIS A 37 18.31 26.78 -66.29
N ILE A 38 18.31 25.52 -66.73
CA ILE A 38 18.89 24.39 -65.97
C ILE A 38 20.40 24.58 -65.75
N GLN A 39 21.14 25.03 -66.77
CA GLN A 39 22.57 25.31 -66.65
C GLN A 39 22.84 26.40 -65.61
N SER A 40 22.07 27.49 -65.65
CA SER A 40 22.15 28.58 -64.67
C SER A 40 21.87 28.09 -63.24
N PHE A 41 20.90 27.19 -63.08
CA PHE A 41 20.55 26.59 -61.80
C PHE A 41 21.64 25.63 -61.28
N ILE A 42 22.26 24.85 -62.17
CA ILE A 42 23.40 23.99 -61.83
C ILE A 42 24.59 24.83 -61.36
N GLU A 43 24.90 25.94 -62.05
CA GLU A 43 25.98 26.85 -61.64
C GLU A 43 25.71 27.47 -60.27
N LEU A 44 24.47 27.91 -60.01
CA LEU A 44 24.07 28.41 -58.69
C LEU A 44 24.23 27.35 -57.60
N LEU A 45 23.79 26.11 -57.87
CA LEU A 45 23.94 25.00 -56.92
C LEU A 45 25.41 24.63 -56.70
N GLN A 46 26.25 24.69 -57.73
CA GLN A 46 27.69 24.48 -57.60
C GLN A 46 28.35 25.58 -56.75
N GLN A 47 27.99 26.85 -56.97
CA GLN A 47 28.47 27.96 -56.12
C GLN A 47 28.03 27.81 -54.66
N ASN A 48 26.78 27.40 -54.42
CA ASN A 48 26.29 27.13 -53.08
C ASN A 48 27.04 25.96 -52.43
N LYS A 49 27.29 24.88 -53.19
CA LYS A 49 28.09 23.74 -52.73
C LYS A 49 29.51 24.19 -52.36
N GLU A 50 30.18 24.96 -53.22
CA GLU A 50 31.52 25.48 -52.94
C GLU A 50 31.54 26.41 -51.71
N GLN A 51 30.53 27.26 -51.53
CA GLN A 51 30.41 28.07 -50.30
C GLN A 51 30.25 27.22 -49.04
N VAL A 52 29.43 26.17 -49.10
CA VAL A 52 29.23 25.26 -47.97
C VAL A 52 30.52 24.47 -47.69
N GLU A 53 31.18 23.94 -48.72
CA GLU A 53 32.46 23.23 -48.59
C GLU A 53 33.56 24.15 -48.06
N LYS A 54 33.58 25.43 -48.46
CA LYS A 54 34.52 26.43 -47.94
C LYS A 54 34.23 26.75 -46.48
N LYS A 55 32.98 26.94 -46.08
CA LYS A 55 32.58 27.11 -44.67
C LYS A 55 32.97 25.88 -43.84
N ILE A 56 32.79 24.67 -44.37
CA ILE A 56 33.20 23.43 -43.71
C ILE A 56 34.73 23.37 -43.56
N LYS A 57 35.50 23.72 -44.61
CA LYS A 57 36.97 23.77 -44.54
C LYS A 57 37.46 24.85 -43.57
N GLU A 58 36.89 26.04 -43.58
CA GLU A 58 37.19 27.11 -42.62
C GLU A 58 36.92 26.67 -41.17
N ILE A 59 35.86 25.87 -40.93
CA ILE A 59 35.57 25.27 -39.62
C ILE A 59 36.53 24.10 -39.29
N SER A 60 36.93 23.32 -40.29
CA SER A 60 37.79 22.14 -40.14
C SER A 60 39.28 22.47 -40.02
N GLU A 61 39.73 23.62 -40.54
CA GLU A 61 41.11 24.11 -40.49
C GLU A 61 41.40 24.91 -39.20
N ILE A 62 40.40 25.18 -38.36
CA ILE A 62 40.61 25.69 -37.01
C ILE A 62 40.80 24.46 -36.09
N PRO A 63 42.03 24.15 -35.65
CA PRO A 63 42.37 22.88 -35.01
C PRO A 63 41.64 22.61 -33.67
N ASN A 64 40.85 23.56 -33.15
CA ASN A 64 40.16 23.47 -31.86
C ASN A 64 38.66 23.86 -31.87
N LEU A 65 38.07 24.33 -32.97
CA LEU A 65 36.69 24.86 -32.96
C LEU A 65 35.63 23.75 -32.96
N SER A 66 35.82 22.70 -33.76
CA SER A 66 34.87 21.56 -33.80
C SER A 66 34.78 20.83 -32.46
N ARG A 67 35.93 20.64 -31.78
CA ARG A 67 36.00 20.08 -30.43
C ARG A 67 35.29 20.97 -29.41
N THR A 68 35.55 22.28 -29.42
CA THR A 68 34.94 23.21 -28.46
C THR A 68 33.41 23.25 -28.59
N ILE A 69 32.88 23.20 -29.81
CA ILE A 69 31.44 23.15 -30.05
C ILE A 69 30.85 21.80 -29.61
N LEU A 70 31.51 20.68 -29.93
CA LEU A 70 31.10 19.34 -29.47
C LEU A 70 31.11 19.23 -27.93
N PHE A 71 32.12 19.81 -27.27
CA PHE A 71 32.17 19.85 -25.81
C PHE A 71 31.04 20.69 -25.22
N LYS A 72 30.78 21.90 -25.75
CA LYS A 72 29.65 22.72 -25.30
C LYS A 72 28.30 22.05 -25.53
N PHE A 73 28.13 21.38 -26.67
CA PHE A 73 26.91 20.62 -26.94
C PHE A 73 26.74 19.48 -25.94
N ALA A 74 27.80 18.71 -25.67
CA ALA A 74 27.76 17.64 -24.68
C ALA A 74 27.50 18.17 -23.26
N GLU A 75 28.06 19.32 -22.91
CA GLU A 75 27.83 19.99 -21.62
C GLU A 75 26.37 20.42 -21.46
N ILE A 76 25.80 21.08 -22.46
CA ILE A 76 24.38 21.49 -22.46
C ILE A 76 23.46 20.27 -22.45
N GLN A 77 23.77 19.24 -23.25
CA GLN A 77 22.99 18.00 -23.27
C GLN A 77 22.98 17.33 -21.89
N LYS A 78 24.14 17.29 -21.22
CA LYS A 78 24.24 16.76 -19.86
C LYS A 78 23.44 17.62 -18.86
N GLU A 79 23.50 18.94 -18.98
CA GLU A 79 22.71 19.84 -18.13
C GLU A 79 21.20 19.64 -18.33
N ILE A 80 20.75 19.46 -19.57
CA ILE A 80 19.35 19.13 -19.88
C ILE A 80 18.96 17.80 -19.22
N GLU A 81 19.77 16.75 -19.39
CA GLU A 81 19.50 15.44 -18.79
C GLU A 81 19.46 15.51 -17.26
N GLU A 82 20.34 16.28 -16.63
CA GLU A 82 20.35 16.50 -15.18
C GLU A 82 19.08 17.25 -14.73
N LEU A 83 18.67 18.30 -15.43
CA LEU A 83 17.45 19.06 -15.11
C LEU A 83 16.17 18.23 -15.34
N GLU A 84 16.10 17.48 -16.42
CA GLU A 84 15.00 16.55 -16.69
C GLU A 84 14.90 15.46 -15.61
N SER A 85 16.05 14.91 -15.20
CA SER A 85 16.10 13.95 -14.09
C SER A 85 15.58 14.57 -12.79
N GLN A 86 16.02 15.79 -12.45
CA GLN A 86 15.55 16.50 -11.25
C GLN A 86 14.04 16.76 -11.27
N ASN A 87 13.48 17.18 -12.41
CA ASN A 87 12.04 17.36 -12.57
C ASN A 87 11.29 16.04 -12.36
N ASN A 88 11.75 14.96 -13.00
CA ASN A 88 11.18 13.63 -12.82
C ASN A 88 11.24 13.17 -11.35
N TYR A 89 12.34 13.42 -10.64
CA TYR A 89 12.45 13.12 -9.21
C TYR A 89 11.46 13.92 -8.37
N TYR A 90 11.27 15.20 -8.69
CA TYR A 90 10.31 16.05 -7.99
C TYR A 90 8.88 15.55 -8.18
N ASP A 91 8.49 15.25 -9.41
CA ASP A 91 7.15 14.77 -9.75
C ASP A 91 6.88 13.41 -9.09
N ASN A 92 7.83 12.48 -9.18
CA ASN A 92 7.72 11.18 -8.52
C ASN A 92 7.62 11.32 -6.99
N ARG A 93 8.40 12.23 -6.39
CA ARG A 93 8.32 12.49 -4.94
C ARG A 93 6.94 13.03 -4.54
N ALA A 94 6.35 13.91 -5.35
CA ALA A 94 5.01 14.44 -5.11
C ALA A 94 3.94 13.34 -5.17
N ILE A 95 4.04 12.44 -6.16
CA ILE A 95 3.16 11.27 -6.28
C ILE A 95 3.29 10.37 -5.05
N LEU A 96 4.52 9.94 -4.72
CA LEU A 96 4.78 9.06 -3.58
C LEU A 96 4.32 9.66 -2.25
N HIS A 97 4.49 10.97 -2.08
CA HIS A 97 4.01 11.67 -0.90
C HIS A 97 2.49 11.62 -0.78
N LYS A 98 1.78 11.82 -1.90
CA LYS A 98 0.31 11.73 -1.94
C LYS A 98 -0.17 10.30 -1.67
N GLU A 99 0.48 9.30 -2.28
CA GLU A 99 0.18 7.89 -2.04
C GLU A 99 0.38 7.49 -0.58
N LYS A 100 1.49 7.93 0.02
CA LYS A 100 1.76 7.72 1.45
C LYS A 100 0.64 8.30 2.32
N GLN A 101 0.22 9.53 2.05
CA GLN A 101 -0.88 10.15 2.81
C GLN A 101 -2.19 9.36 2.70
N TYR A 102 -2.54 8.89 1.49
CA TYR A 102 -3.72 8.05 1.30
C TYR A 102 -3.59 6.70 2.01
N ALA A 103 -2.42 6.07 1.94
CA ALA A 103 -2.16 4.81 2.61
C ALA A 103 -2.25 4.94 4.14
N ASP A 104 -1.69 6.01 4.72
CA ASP A 104 -1.76 6.29 6.15
C ASP A 104 -3.21 6.57 6.61
N ALA A 105 -3.96 7.38 5.87
CA ALA A 105 -5.37 7.64 6.16
C ALA A 105 -6.22 6.35 6.10
N ARG A 106 -5.99 5.53 5.07
CA ARG A 106 -6.67 4.23 4.91
C ARG A 106 -6.35 3.29 6.07
N LYS A 107 -5.08 3.19 6.46
CA LYS A 107 -4.63 2.38 7.60
C LYS A 107 -5.34 2.79 8.88
N ASP A 108 -5.44 4.09 9.15
CA ASP A 108 -6.10 4.61 10.36
C ASP A 108 -7.61 4.32 10.39
N ILE A 109 -8.28 4.42 9.24
CA ILE A 109 -9.69 4.04 9.10
C ILE A 109 -9.88 2.53 9.35
N MET A 110 -9.09 1.69 8.69
CA MET A 110 -9.19 0.23 8.82
C MET A 110 -8.89 -0.20 10.26
N ARG A 111 -7.88 0.39 10.90
CA ARG A 111 -7.56 0.15 12.31
C ARG A 111 -8.73 0.52 13.21
N SER A 112 -9.34 1.69 13.01
CA SER A 112 -10.48 2.14 13.82
C SER A 112 -11.69 1.22 13.68
N GLN A 113 -11.98 0.74 12.45
CA GLN A 113 -13.05 -0.21 12.19
C GLN A 113 -12.80 -1.56 12.88
N GLN A 114 -11.59 -2.10 12.78
CA GLN A 114 -11.23 -3.36 13.42
C GLN A 114 -11.28 -3.28 14.94
N LEU A 115 -10.77 -2.17 15.51
CA LEU A 115 -10.86 -1.94 16.96
C LEU A 115 -12.32 -1.83 17.42
N ALA A 116 -13.19 -1.15 16.67
CA ALA A 116 -14.61 -1.06 17.00
C ALA A 116 -15.32 -2.44 16.95
N GLN A 117 -14.98 -3.29 15.98
CA GLN A 117 -15.49 -4.65 15.90
C GLN A 117 -15.04 -5.49 17.09
N LEU A 118 -13.73 -5.47 17.39
CA LEU A 118 -13.15 -6.18 18.52
C LEU A 118 -13.74 -5.71 19.85
N GLN A 119 -13.90 -4.39 20.02
CA GLN A 119 -14.56 -3.78 21.17
C GLN A 119 -15.97 -4.35 21.38
N ASN A 120 -16.77 -4.36 20.32
CA ASN A 120 -18.15 -4.81 20.38
C ASN A 120 -18.24 -6.30 20.72
N MET A 121 -17.41 -7.14 20.08
CA MET A 121 -17.36 -8.57 20.34
C MET A 121 -17.01 -8.87 21.81
N LEU A 122 -15.98 -8.21 22.34
CA LEU A 122 -15.58 -8.39 23.74
C LEU A 122 -16.65 -7.90 24.71
N ASN A 123 -17.21 -6.71 24.50
CA ASN A 123 -18.21 -6.15 25.41
C ASN A 123 -19.50 -6.99 25.42
N ILE A 124 -19.94 -7.49 24.26
CA ILE A 124 -21.09 -8.40 24.18
C ILE A 124 -20.81 -9.68 24.96
N GLU A 125 -19.63 -10.29 24.80
CA GLU A 125 -19.32 -11.54 25.47
C GLU A 125 -19.14 -11.38 26.97
N MET A 126 -18.43 -10.33 27.41
CA MET A 126 -18.31 -9.97 28.82
C MET A 126 -19.68 -9.68 29.46
N ALA A 127 -20.58 -9.01 28.74
CA ALA A 127 -21.94 -8.76 29.23
C ALA A 127 -22.73 -10.06 29.40
N LYS A 128 -22.63 -11.01 28.47
CA LYS A 128 -23.26 -12.33 28.61
C LYS A 128 -22.74 -13.07 29.84
N LEU A 129 -21.43 -13.20 29.98
CA LEU A 129 -20.83 -13.90 31.12
C LEU A 129 -21.15 -13.23 32.45
N ASN A 130 -21.16 -11.89 32.50
CA ASN A 130 -21.59 -11.15 33.69
C ASN A 130 -23.06 -11.43 34.04
N ASN A 131 -23.94 -11.51 33.02
CA ASN A 131 -25.34 -11.84 33.22
C ASN A 131 -25.54 -13.29 33.68
N GLU A 132 -24.67 -14.23 33.29
CA GLU A 132 -24.69 -15.59 33.83
C GLU A 132 -24.33 -15.64 35.33
N ILE A 133 -23.52 -14.68 35.81
CA ILE A 133 -23.16 -14.57 37.23
C ILE A 133 -24.26 -13.87 38.04
N TYR A 134 -24.81 -12.75 37.55
CA TYR A 134 -25.69 -11.86 38.32
C TYR A 134 -27.12 -11.74 37.80
N ASN A 135 -27.52 -12.51 36.79
CA ASN A 135 -28.84 -12.43 36.16
C ASN A 135 -29.23 -11.00 35.71
N GLY A 136 -28.24 -10.19 35.32
CA GLY A 136 -28.43 -8.80 34.89
C GLY A 136 -28.53 -7.77 36.00
N GLU A 137 -28.34 -8.14 37.27
CA GLU A 137 -28.42 -7.19 38.40
C GLU A 137 -27.22 -6.25 38.51
N LYS A 138 -26.03 -6.69 38.05
CA LYS A 138 -24.79 -5.90 38.11
C LYS A 138 -24.34 -5.43 36.74
N ILE A 139 -23.75 -4.23 36.68
CA ILE A 139 -23.18 -3.65 35.47
C ILE A 139 -21.98 -4.50 35.01
N PRO A 140 -21.91 -4.88 33.73
CA PRO A 140 -20.79 -5.65 33.20
C PRO A 140 -19.54 -4.77 33.01
N PRO A 141 -18.33 -5.38 33.05
CA PRO A 141 -17.13 -4.67 32.65
C PRO A 141 -17.18 -4.34 31.16
N THR A 142 -16.59 -3.20 30.79
CA THR A 142 -16.52 -2.74 29.41
C THR A 142 -15.10 -2.37 29.05
N ILE A 143 -14.70 -2.66 27.82
CA ILE A 143 -13.46 -2.17 27.21
C ILE A 143 -13.79 -1.15 26.11
N SER A 144 -13.02 -0.08 26.05
CA SER A 144 -13.08 0.93 25.00
C SER A 144 -11.69 1.18 24.44
N PHE A 145 -11.54 1.04 23.12
CA PHE A 145 -10.24 1.22 22.44
C PHE A 145 -10.15 2.61 21.82
N ASN A 146 -9.11 3.33 22.22
CA ASN A 146 -8.65 4.56 21.60
C ASN A 146 -7.32 4.29 20.88
N LYS A 147 -6.98 5.09 19.86
CA LYS A 147 -5.81 4.91 18.96
C LYS A 147 -4.67 4.04 19.53
N ASN A 148 -4.06 4.45 20.64
CA ASN A 148 -2.96 3.76 21.30
C ASN A 148 -3.22 3.38 22.78
N GLN A 149 -4.46 3.48 23.25
CA GLN A 149 -4.80 3.29 24.66
C GLN A 149 -6.13 2.55 24.76
N TYR A 150 -6.39 1.90 25.88
CA TYR A 150 -7.70 1.35 26.17
C TYR A 150 -8.15 1.79 27.56
N ILE A 151 -9.46 1.86 27.73
CA ILE A 151 -10.11 2.04 29.03
C ILE A 151 -10.85 0.75 29.30
N PHE A 152 -10.57 0.15 30.46
CA PHE A 152 -11.27 -1.05 30.93
C PHE A 152 -11.85 -0.74 32.30
N GLU A 153 -13.18 -0.74 32.39
CA GLU A 153 -13.88 -0.30 33.59
C GLU A 153 -15.24 -0.97 33.76
N THR A 154 -15.69 -1.06 35.02
CA THR A 154 -17.08 -1.29 35.35
C THR A 154 -17.64 0.05 35.80
N ILE A 155 -18.62 0.58 35.07
CA ILE A 155 -19.19 1.91 35.35
C ILE A 155 -19.77 1.92 36.77
N ASP A 156 -19.49 2.99 37.52
CA ASP A 156 -19.95 3.23 38.90
C ASP A 156 -19.49 2.22 39.97
N ASP A 157 -18.62 1.25 39.63
CA ASP A 157 -18.07 0.29 40.59
C ASP A 157 -16.57 0.05 40.37
N THR A 158 -15.77 0.69 41.22
CA THR A 158 -14.29 0.60 41.24
C THR A 158 -13.78 -0.32 42.35
N GLY A 159 -14.65 -1.12 42.96
CA GLY A 159 -14.29 -2.06 44.02
C GLY A 159 -13.27 -3.08 43.53
N THR A 160 -12.29 -3.41 44.37
CA THR A 160 -11.21 -4.37 44.03
C THR A 160 -11.75 -5.72 43.55
N GLY A 161 -12.79 -6.25 44.19
CA GLY A 161 -13.45 -7.49 43.75
C GLY A 161 -14.11 -7.38 42.38
N THR A 162 -14.72 -6.23 42.09
CA THR A 162 -15.31 -5.94 40.77
C THR A 162 -14.22 -5.82 39.69
N CYS A 163 -13.09 -5.19 39.99
CA CYS A 163 -11.96 -5.14 39.06
C CYS A 163 -11.42 -6.55 38.74
N TYR A 164 -11.18 -7.38 39.75
CA TYR A 164 -10.68 -8.75 39.54
C TYR A 164 -11.67 -9.63 38.80
N ARG A 165 -12.96 -9.52 39.13
CA ARG A 165 -14.03 -10.16 38.35
C ARG A 165 -14.00 -9.70 36.90
N GLY A 166 -13.84 -8.39 36.67
CA GLY A 166 -13.72 -7.82 35.33
C GLY A 166 -12.61 -8.49 34.52
N VAL A 167 -11.42 -8.62 35.11
CA VAL A 167 -10.27 -9.29 34.48
C VAL A 167 -10.60 -10.75 34.14
N ILE A 168 -11.19 -11.51 35.06
CA ILE A 168 -11.59 -12.91 34.81
C ILE A 168 -12.58 -13.00 33.64
N LEU A 169 -13.59 -12.13 33.61
CA LEU A 169 -14.58 -12.11 32.53
C LEU A 169 -13.96 -11.74 31.18
N PHE A 170 -13.00 -10.83 31.19
CA PHE A 170 -12.22 -10.46 30.01
C PHE A 170 -11.40 -11.64 29.48
N ASP A 171 -10.67 -12.33 30.37
CA ASP A 171 -9.85 -13.50 30.01
C ASP A 171 -10.71 -14.64 29.46
N LEU A 172 -11.85 -14.93 30.09
CA LEU A 172 -12.83 -15.90 29.59
C LEU A 172 -13.39 -15.51 28.22
N SER A 173 -13.69 -14.23 28.02
CA SER A 173 -14.18 -13.71 26.74
C SER A 173 -13.13 -13.89 25.63
N ILE A 174 -11.87 -13.56 25.90
CA ILE A 174 -10.75 -13.80 24.97
C ILE A 174 -10.62 -15.28 24.67
N MET A 175 -10.61 -16.13 25.70
CA MET A 175 -10.49 -17.56 25.51
C MET A 175 -11.62 -18.10 24.64
N LYS A 176 -12.86 -17.63 24.83
CA LYS A 176 -14.02 -18.10 24.04
C LYS A 176 -14.00 -17.59 22.60
N LEU A 177 -13.59 -16.34 22.36
CA LEU A 177 -13.60 -15.71 21.04
C LEU A 177 -12.39 -16.07 20.17
N THR A 178 -11.33 -16.63 20.75
CA THR A 178 -10.07 -16.92 20.05
C THR A 178 -9.74 -18.41 20.03
N CYS A 179 -8.65 -18.78 19.36
CA CYS A 179 -8.11 -20.14 19.40
C CYS A 179 -7.26 -20.45 20.65
N LEU A 180 -7.23 -19.56 21.66
CA LEU A 180 -6.48 -19.78 22.90
C LEU A 180 -6.95 -21.08 23.58
N PRO A 181 -6.07 -22.06 23.84
CA PRO A 181 -6.48 -23.40 24.29
C PRO A 181 -6.69 -23.51 25.80
N PHE A 182 -6.03 -22.66 26.60
CA PHE A 182 -6.15 -22.70 28.06
C PHE A 182 -5.95 -21.33 28.73
N LEU A 183 -6.42 -21.23 29.98
CA LEU A 183 -6.19 -20.10 30.89
C LEU A 183 -5.56 -20.57 32.20
N VAL A 184 -4.81 -19.69 32.85
CA VAL A 184 -4.22 -19.93 34.17
C VAL A 184 -4.47 -18.72 35.06
N HIS A 185 -5.23 -18.89 36.14
CA HIS A 185 -5.52 -17.82 37.10
C HIS A 185 -4.91 -18.15 38.47
N ASP A 186 -4.15 -17.21 39.02
CA ASP A 186 -3.61 -17.32 40.37
C ASP A 186 -4.69 -16.97 41.43
N SER A 187 -4.47 -17.45 42.64
CA SER A 187 -5.32 -17.28 43.81
C SER A 187 -5.61 -15.83 44.17
N VAL A 188 -4.70 -14.90 43.84
CA VAL A 188 -4.88 -13.46 44.12
C VAL A 188 -6.12 -12.91 43.41
N LEU A 189 -6.39 -13.36 42.18
CA LEU A 189 -7.55 -12.91 41.40
C LEU A 189 -8.87 -13.36 42.05
N LEU A 190 -8.88 -14.57 42.63
CA LEU A 190 -10.10 -15.19 43.16
C LEU A 190 -10.37 -14.81 44.64
N LYS A 191 -9.34 -14.45 45.40
CA LYS A 191 -9.43 -14.16 46.85
C LYS A 191 -10.26 -12.92 47.21
N GLN A 192 -10.36 -11.95 46.31
CA GLN A 192 -10.96 -10.64 46.57
C GLN A 192 -12.39 -10.51 46.03
N ILE A 193 -12.92 -11.59 45.47
CA ILE A 193 -14.26 -11.65 44.88
C ILE A 193 -15.21 -12.28 45.92
N GLU A 194 -16.43 -11.75 45.99
CA GLU A 194 -17.49 -12.26 46.86
C GLU A 194 -17.82 -13.74 46.58
N ASP A 195 -18.08 -14.53 47.63
CA ASP A 195 -18.23 -15.98 47.54
C ASP A 195 -19.31 -16.43 46.55
N VAL A 196 -20.43 -15.69 46.47
CA VAL A 196 -21.53 -15.97 45.54
C VAL A 196 -21.07 -15.87 44.09
N ALA A 197 -20.24 -14.87 43.77
CA ALA A 197 -19.72 -14.71 42.41
C ALA A 197 -18.62 -15.74 42.11
N ILE A 198 -17.82 -16.14 43.10
CA ILE A 198 -16.84 -17.23 42.95
C ILE A 198 -17.52 -18.55 42.60
N GLU A 199 -18.64 -18.90 43.24
CA GLU A 199 -19.39 -20.11 42.87
C GLU A 199 -19.76 -20.11 41.39
N LYS A 200 -20.29 -18.99 40.88
CA LYS A 200 -20.65 -18.84 39.46
C LYS A 200 -19.46 -18.83 38.53
N ILE A 201 -18.35 -18.22 38.91
CA ILE A 201 -17.11 -18.27 38.14
C ILE A 201 -16.58 -19.71 38.03
N LEU A 202 -16.65 -20.49 39.12
CA LEU A 202 -16.27 -21.91 39.09
C LEU A 202 -17.20 -22.74 38.20
N GLU A 203 -18.51 -22.43 38.19
CA GLU A 203 -19.46 -23.03 37.24
C GLU A 203 -19.06 -22.73 35.78
N LEU A 204 -18.70 -21.48 35.47
CA LEU A 204 -18.23 -21.07 34.14
C LEU A 204 -16.94 -21.79 33.73
N TYR A 205 -15.98 -21.92 34.65
CA TYR A 205 -14.74 -22.67 34.39
C TYR A 205 -15.02 -24.14 34.10
N ASN A 206 -15.88 -24.77 34.92
CA ASN A 206 -16.22 -26.18 34.78
C ASN A 206 -17.06 -26.48 33.53
N ALA A 207 -17.83 -25.51 33.05
CA ALA A 207 -18.61 -25.61 31.81
C ALA A 207 -17.78 -25.32 30.54
N SER A 208 -16.56 -24.82 30.68
CA SER A 208 -15.72 -24.50 29.52
C SER A 208 -15.28 -25.76 28.78
N GLU A 209 -15.36 -25.73 27.44
CA GLU A 209 -14.77 -26.77 26.59
C GLU A 209 -13.23 -26.70 26.56
N LYS A 210 -12.65 -25.61 27.07
CA LYS A 210 -11.22 -25.32 27.10
C LYS A 210 -10.67 -25.45 28.50
N GLN A 211 -9.37 -25.68 28.62
CA GLN A 211 -8.76 -25.97 29.93
C GLN A 211 -8.56 -24.69 30.74
N VAL A 212 -8.99 -24.69 32.00
CA VAL A 212 -8.74 -23.58 32.93
C VAL A 212 -8.03 -24.12 34.16
N PHE A 213 -6.85 -23.60 34.44
CA PHE A 213 -6.08 -23.90 35.64
C PHE A 213 -6.25 -22.77 36.64
N ILE A 214 -6.58 -23.12 37.88
CA ILE A 214 -6.72 -22.14 38.96
C ILE A 214 -5.94 -22.57 40.19
N ALA A 215 -5.42 -21.59 40.92
CA ALA A 215 -4.97 -21.76 42.29
C ALA A 215 -5.99 -21.14 43.25
N LEU A 216 -6.35 -21.84 44.33
CA LEU A 216 -7.30 -21.34 45.31
C LEU A 216 -6.95 -21.85 46.71
N ASP A 217 -7.00 -20.95 47.69
CA ASP A 217 -6.79 -21.27 49.10
C ASP A 217 -8.13 -21.34 49.85
N LYS A 218 -8.10 -21.85 51.08
CA LYS A 218 -9.27 -21.84 52.00
C LYS A 218 -10.54 -22.45 51.37
N VAL A 219 -10.41 -23.55 50.62
CA VAL A 219 -11.53 -24.22 49.94
C VAL A 219 -12.77 -24.42 50.84
N TRP A 220 -12.56 -24.68 52.13
CA TRP A 220 -13.62 -24.89 53.12
C TRP A 220 -14.46 -23.65 53.47
N SER A 221 -14.03 -22.43 53.11
CA SER A 221 -14.83 -21.22 53.32
C SER A 221 -15.86 -20.97 52.22
N TYR A 222 -15.77 -21.68 51.09
CA TYR A 222 -16.71 -21.52 49.98
C TYR A 222 -17.93 -22.45 50.12
N SER A 223 -18.95 -22.20 49.33
CA SER A 223 -20.19 -22.99 49.30
C SER A 223 -19.94 -24.48 49.02
N GLU A 224 -20.86 -25.35 49.45
CA GLU A 224 -20.77 -26.79 49.21
C GLU A 224 -20.65 -27.12 47.72
N ARG A 225 -21.34 -26.36 46.86
CA ARG A 225 -21.25 -26.50 45.41
C ARG A 225 -19.87 -26.16 44.88
N SER A 226 -19.29 -25.03 45.32
CA SER A 226 -17.92 -24.64 44.97
C SER A 226 -16.92 -25.71 45.41
N GLN A 227 -17.06 -26.21 46.63
CA GLN A 227 -16.23 -27.29 47.14
C GLN A 227 -16.35 -28.57 46.31
N ALA A 228 -17.55 -28.93 45.85
CA ALA A 228 -17.76 -30.10 45.00
C ALA A 228 -17.03 -29.95 43.64
N ILE A 229 -17.17 -28.79 42.98
CA ILE A 229 -16.47 -28.50 41.72
C ILE A 229 -14.95 -28.61 41.91
N LEU A 230 -14.42 -27.98 42.96
CA LEU A 230 -12.99 -27.97 43.26
C LEU A 230 -12.46 -29.37 43.60
N LYS A 231 -13.20 -30.17 44.38
CA LYS A 231 -12.79 -31.54 44.74
C LYS A 231 -12.79 -32.48 43.54
N ASN A 232 -13.79 -32.38 42.66
CA ASN A 232 -13.92 -33.22 41.47
C ASN A 232 -12.83 -32.94 40.42
N ASN A 233 -12.39 -31.69 40.32
CA ASN A 233 -11.37 -31.25 39.36
C ASN A 233 -9.99 -31.01 39.99
N ARG A 234 -9.78 -31.47 41.23
CA ARG A 234 -8.52 -31.25 41.96
C ARG A 234 -7.37 -32.02 41.33
N VAL A 235 -6.37 -31.29 40.86
CA VAL A 235 -5.09 -31.85 40.39
C VAL A 235 -4.10 -31.97 41.54
N LEU A 236 -3.99 -30.93 42.37
CA LEU A 236 -3.05 -30.85 43.49
C LEU A 236 -3.71 -30.12 44.66
N GLN A 237 -3.49 -30.62 45.88
CA GLN A 237 -3.85 -29.94 47.11
C GLN A 237 -2.66 -29.98 48.04
N LEU A 238 -2.27 -28.79 48.51
CA LEU A 238 -1.18 -28.62 49.44
C LEU A 238 -1.73 -28.48 50.86
N GLY A 239 -0.96 -28.96 51.82
CA GLY A 239 -1.30 -28.94 53.24
C GLY A 239 -0.05 -28.79 54.10
N THR A 240 -0.23 -29.04 55.38
CA THR A 240 0.86 -29.05 56.38
C THR A 240 1.11 -30.48 56.83
N ASN A 241 2.32 -30.75 57.33
CA ASN A 241 2.72 -32.04 57.92
C ASN A 241 2.99 -33.15 56.87
N GLY A 242 3.76 -32.82 55.84
CA GLY A 242 4.14 -33.75 54.77
C GLY A 242 3.40 -33.51 53.46
N ASP A 243 2.28 -32.78 53.51
CA ASP A 243 1.49 -32.37 52.33
C ASP A 243 2.00 -31.06 51.70
N GLU A 244 3.18 -30.57 52.11
CA GLU A 244 3.83 -29.45 51.44
C GLU A 244 4.32 -29.83 50.04
N LEU A 245 4.48 -28.85 49.13
CA LEU A 245 4.86 -29.09 47.73
C LEU A 245 6.13 -29.94 47.56
N PHE A 246 7.08 -29.84 48.50
CA PHE A 246 8.34 -30.61 48.51
C PHE A 246 8.47 -31.52 49.73
N GLY A 247 7.36 -31.86 50.41
CA GLY A 247 7.35 -32.69 51.62
C GLY A 247 7.99 -32.04 52.85
N ARG A 248 8.33 -30.75 52.79
CA ARG A 248 8.82 -29.95 53.92
C ARG A 248 8.37 -28.50 53.81
N SER A 249 8.16 -27.87 54.97
CA SER A 249 7.88 -26.45 55.06
C SER A 249 9.17 -25.63 55.17
N TRP A 250 9.29 -24.58 54.37
CA TRP A 250 10.40 -23.62 54.44
C TRP A 250 10.36 -22.74 55.69
N SER A 251 9.22 -22.67 56.37
CA SER A 251 9.05 -21.92 57.62
C SER A 251 9.33 -22.74 58.88
N LYS A 252 9.53 -24.06 58.75
CA LYS A 252 9.93 -24.95 59.85
C LYS A 252 11.41 -25.29 59.70
N LYS A 253 12.17 -25.13 60.78
CA LYS A 253 13.58 -25.53 60.87
C LYS A 253 13.70 -27.02 61.14
#